data_AF-A0A928VLP2-F1
#
_entry.id   AF-A0A928VLP2-F1
#
_cell.length_a   1.000
_cell.length_b   1.000
_cell.length_c   1.000
_cell.angle_alpha   90.00
_cell.angle_beta   90.00
_cell.angle_gamma   90.00
#
_symmetry.space_group_name_H-M   'P 1'
#
loop_
_entity.id
_entity.type
_entity.pdbx_description
1 polymer ?
#
loop_
_entity_poly.entity_id
_entity_poly.type
_entity_poly.pdbx_seq_one_letter_code
_entity_poly.pdbx_strand_id
1 'polypeptide(L)'
;HALLGASDRAGRNAWFEACEEIGEPAIFVQDVKRGWELAEKLYAQERERAIVLQGRYALIAGTLKALLDNLPVGVMAEFVKGGFWSVERAWAYVEQMQEPQKIAEAIQALATYFTQPLRKMALEAARQIQSESSRASVFRTLAQIDQADFAQLLEAARQIQSESSRASVFSTLAQIDQADFAQLLEAARQIQSESSRASVFSTLAQSDQAYFTEALEAARQIQSESSRASVFRTLAQSSNCPKDCRPKVYQAILKLTHRPTRVKTLSDSLEQLPLTTLPYDNWKSYLHPLADRKRADLMGDLVTLYPAICHLGGEGAMRGIVDEMQRICGQWP
;
A
#
# COMPACT_ATOMS: atom_id res chain seq x y z
N HIS A 1 -35.88 -0.23 12.77
CA HIS A 1 -37.15 -0.63 12.11
C HIS A 1 -37.80 0.48 11.29
N ALA A 2 -38.03 1.68 11.85
CA ALA A 2 -38.74 2.76 11.15
C ALA A 2 -38.01 3.26 9.88
N LEU A 3 -36.70 3.52 9.96
CA LEU A 3 -35.88 3.92 8.80
C LEU A 3 -35.92 2.89 7.67
N LEU A 4 -35.72 1.61 8.01
CA LEU A 4 -35.79 0.47 7.07
C LEU A 4 -37.19 0.25 6.49
N GLY A 5 -38.19 0.99 6.97
CA GLY A 5 -39.53 0.98 6.43
C GLY A 5 -40.03 2.27 5.85
N ALA A 6 -39.18 3.29 5.77
CA ALA A 6 -39.51 4.51 5.07
C ALA A 6 -39.50 4.27 3.56
N SER A 7 -40.47 4.87 2.87
CA SER A 7 -40.54 4.89 1.41
C SER A 7 -40.34 6.31 0.90
N ASP A 8 -39.66 6.47 -0.24
CA ASP A 8 -39.54 7.74 -0.93
C ASP A 8 -40.84 8.08 -1.69
N ARG A 9 -40.85 9.20 -2.42
CA ARG A 9 -42.02 9.62 -3.22
C ARG A 9 -42.36 8.68 -4.37
N ALA A 10 -41.44 7.80 -4.78
CA ALA A 10 -41.63 6.80 -5.81
C ALA A 10 -42.00 5.42 -5.23
N GLY A 11 -42.13 5.30 -3.90
CA GLY A 11 -42.43 4.04 -3.22
C GLY A 11 -41.21 3.13 -3.02
N ARG A 12 -40.00 3.59 -3.38
CA ARG A 12 -38.74 2.86 -3.15
C ARG A 12 -38.32 2.99 -1.70
N ASN A 13 -37.46 2.11 -1.22
CA ASN A 13 -36.99 2.19 0.16
C ASN A 13 -36.11 3.43 0.35
N ALA A 14 -36.60 4.42 1.10
CA ALA A 14 -35.91 5.70 1.23
C ALA A 14 -34.54 5.57 1.90
N TRP A 15 -34.38 4.59 2.80
CA TRP A 15 -33.09 4.37 3.46
C TRP A 15 -32.07 3.74 2.52
N PHE A 16 -32.49 2.79 1.68
CA PHE A 16 -31.64 2.20 0.65
C PHE A 16 -31.17 3.27 -0.34
N GLU A 17 -32.08 4.09 -0.86
CA GLU A 17 -31.74 5.16 -1.82
C GLU A 17 -30.78 6.19 -1.20
N ALA A 18 -31.00 6.59 0.06
CA ALA A 18 -30.08 7.48 0.76
C ALA A 18 -28.68 6.88 0.92
N CYS A 19 -28.57 5.57 1.19
CA CYS A 19 -27.28 4.89 1.28
C CYS A 19 -26.59 4.76 -0.08
N GLU A 20 -27.35 4.54 -1.16
CA GLU A 20 -26.82 4.53 -2.53
C GLU A 20 -26.35 5.92 -2.98
N GLU A 21 -27.09 6.99 -2.67
CA GLU A 21 -26.73 8.37 -3.02
C GLU A 21 -25.39 8.81 -2.41
N ILE A 22 -25.08 8.34 -1.19
CA ILE A 22 -23.80 8.61 -0.53
C ILE A 22 -22.71 7.60 -0.91
N GLY A 23 -23.01 6.61 -1.76
CA GLY A 23 -22.08 5.58 -2.19
C GLY A 23 -21.74 4.53 -1.12
N GLU A 24 -22.54 4.44 -0.05
CA GLU A 24 -22.32 3.50 1.07
C GLU A 24 -23.52 2.57 1.30
N PRO A 25 -23.95 1.78 0.30
CA PRO A 25 -25.08 0.87 0.45
C PRO A 25 -24.82 -0.30 1.41
N ALA A 26 -23.56 -0.48 1.82
CA ALA A 26 -23.14 -1.31 2.94
C ALA A 26 -23.89 -1.01 4.24
N ILE A 27 -24.14 0.28 4.53
CA ILE A 27 -24.84 0.73 5.74
C ILE A 27 -26.24 0.11 5.79
N PHE A 28 -26.95 0.14 4.67
CA PHE A 28 -28.29 -0.41 4.57
C PHE A 28 -28.33 -1.89 4.95
N VAL A 29 -27.36 -2.70 4.47
CA VAL A 29 -27.28 -4.13 4.78
C VAL A 29 -27.00 -4.37 6.26
N GLN A 30 -26.09 -3.60 6.84
CA GLN A 30 -25.78 -3.68 8.26
C GLN A 30 -27.00 -3.33 9.13
N ASP A 31 -27.79 -2.34 8.71
CA ASP A 31 -29.02 -1.97 9.39
C ASP A 31 -30.13 -3.01 9.23
N VAL A 32 -30.24 -3.65 8.06
CA VAL A 32 -31.11 -4.82 7.87
C VAL A 32 -30.72 -5.93 8.85
N LYS A 33 -29.42 -6.23 8.99
CA LYS A 33 -28.92 -7.23 9.96
C LYS A 33 -29.25 -6.87 11.39
N ARG A 34 -28.87 -5.67 11.80
CA ARG A 34 -29.13 -5.16 13.14
C ARG A 34 -30.62 -5.16 13.44
N GLY A 35 -31.44 -4.76 12.48
CA GLY A 35 -32.88 -4.81 12.55
C GLY A 35 -33.41 -6.23 12.75
N TRP A 36 -32.86 -7.20 12.03
CA TRP A 36 -33.25 -8.61 12.16
C TRP A 36 -32.90 -9.16 13.55
N GLU A 37 -31.66 -8.98 14.02
CA GLU A 37 -31.23 -9.44 15.36
C GLU A 37 -32.07 -8.81 16.48
N LEU A 38 -32.44 -7.53 16.34
CA LEU A 38 -33.35 -6.86 17.27
C LEU A 38 -34.75 -7.47 17.24
N ALA A 39 -35.25 -7.86 16.07
CA ALA A 39 -36.53 -8.53 15.92
C ALA A 39 -36.52 -9.95 16.53
N GLU A 40 -35.40 -10.67 16.48
CA GLU A 40 -35.23 -11.95 17.16
C GLU A 40 -35.26 -11.80 18.69
N LYS A 41 -34.52 -10.82 19.23
CA LYS A 41 -34.53 -10.52 20.67
C LYS A 41 -35.90 -10.06 21.16
N LEU A 42 -36.64 -9.32 20.33
CA LEU A 42 -37.97 -8.81 20.65
C LEU A 42 -39.01 -9.93 20.83
N TYR A 43 -38.78 -11.13 20.28
CA TYR A 43 -39.72 -12.25 20.36
C TYR A 43 -40.10 -12.61 21.80
N ALA A 44 -39.18 -12.47 22.75
CA ALA A 44 -39.43 -12.76 24.16
C ALA A 44 -40.46 -11.80 24.80
N GLN A 45 -40.64 -10.60 24.24
CA GLN A 45 -41.47 -9.52 24.80
C GLN A 45 -42.73 -9.27 23.95
N GLU A 46 -42.60 -9.23 22.62
CA GLU A 46 -43.69 -8.91 21.68
C GLU A 46 -43.71 -9.91 20.51
N ARG A 47 -44.27 -11.11 20.72
CA ARG A 47 -44.21 -12.23 19.75
C ARG A 47 -44.76 -11.87 18.36
N GLU A 48 -45.95 -11.27 18.29
CA GLU A 48 -46.60 -10.96 17.02
C GLU A 48 -45.79 -9.94 16.21
N ARG A 49 -45.37 -8.86 16.85
CA ARG A 49 -44.55 -7.82 16.22
C ARG A 49 -43.18 -8.33 15.80
N ALA A 50 -42.55 -9.18 16.62
CA ALA A 50 -41.28 -9.82 16.31
C ALA A 50 -41.38 -10.68 15.04
N ILE A 51 -42.41 -11.52 14.92
CA ILE A 51 -42.62 -12.37 13.73
C ILE A 51 -42.87 -11.52 12.47
N VAL A 52 -43.68 -10.45 12.57
CA VAL A 52 -43.90 -9.53 11.45
C VAL A 52 -42.60 -8.86 11.01
N LEU A 53 -41.77 -8.42 11.96
CA LEU A 53 -40.47 -7.80 11.66
C LEU A 53 -39.48 -8.80 11.06
N GLN A 54 -39.40 -10.02 11.59
CA GLN A 54 -38.58 -11.09 11.03
C GLN A 54 -39.01 -11.42 9.59
N GLY A 55 -40.32 -11.55 9.35
CA GLY A 55 -40.88 -11.74 8.01
C GLY A 55 -40.55 -10.58 7.06
N ARG A 56 -40.62 -9.33 7.55
CA ARG A 56 -40.19 -8.15 6.79
C ARG A 56 -38.72 -8.25 6.38
N TYR A 57 -37.84 -8.60 7.31
CA TYR A 57 -36.40 -8.70 7.02
C TYR A 57 -36.08 -9.85 6.07
N ALA A 58 -36.77 -10.98 6.23
CA ALA A 58 -36.70 -12.09 5.27
C ALA A 58 -37.17 -11.66 3.87
N LEU A 59 -38.26 -10.89 3.77
CA LEU A 59 -38.75 -10.35 2.49
C LEU A 59 -37.79 -9.31 1.90
N ILE A 60 -37.20 -8.42 2.69
CA ILE A 60 -36.18 -7.47 2.21
C ILE A 60 -34.99 -8.24 1.63
N ALA A 61 -34.48 -9.25 2.36
CA ALA A 61 -33.39 -10.11 1.88
C ALA A 61 -33.79 -10.89 0.62
N GLY A 62 -35.04 -11.36 0.53
CA GLY A 62 -35.60 -12.04 -0.63
C GLY A 62 -35.77 -11.14 -1.86
N THR A 63 -36.19 -9.90 -1.66
CA THR A 63 -36.38 -8.91 -2.74
C THR A 63 -35.05 -8.39 -3.27
N LEU A 64 -34.06 -8.17 -2.40
CA LEU A 64 -32.69 -7.85 -2.85
C LEU A 64 -32.09 -9.02 -3.64
N LYS A 65 -32.44 -10.26 -3.27
CA LYS A 65 -32.19 -11.47 -4.06
C LYS A 65 -32.96 -11.51 -5.41
N ALA A 66 -34.00 -10.71 -5.64
CA ALA A 66 -34.69 -10.64 -6.92
C ALA A 66 -34.18 -9.49 -7.81
N LEU A 67 -33.53 -8.47 -7.24
CA LEU A 67 -33.00 -7.28 -7.92
C LEU A 67 -31.53 -7.46 -8.40
N LEU A 68 -31.10 -8.70 -8.61
CA LEU A 68 -29.69 -9.10 -8.76
C LEU A 68 -28.97 -8.51 -9.97
N ASP A 69 -29.67 -8.21 -11.05
CA ASP A 69 -29.05 -7.71 -12.28
C ASP A 69 -28.39 -6.33 -12.10
N ASN A 70 -28.72 -5.60 -11.02
CA ASN A 70 -28.19 -4.28 -10.71
C ASN A 70 -27.61 -4.17 -9.29
N LEU A 71 -27.32 -5.28 -8.60
CA LEU A 71 -26.85 -5.20 -7.21
C LEU A 71 -25.40 -4.66 -7.16
N PRO A 72 -25.12 -3.56 -6.43
CA PRO A 72 -23.76 -3.05 -6.28
C PRO A 72 -22.85 -4.07 -5.60
N VAL A 73 -21.60 -4.17 -6.06
CA VAL A 73 -20.60 -5.11 -5.53
C VAL A 73 -20.40 -4.95 -4.02
N GLY A 74 -20.40 -3.71 -3.50
CA GLY A 74 -20.25 -3.43 -2.07
C GLY A 74 -21.38 -4.04 -1.23
N VAL A 75 -22.61 -4.07 -1.76
CA VAL A 75 -23.75 -4.72 -1.11
C VAL A 75 -23.52 -6.22 -1.03
N MET A 76 -23.08 -6.84 -2.14
CA MET A 76 -22.80 -8.27 -2.17
C MET A 76 -21.77 -8.70 -1.13
N ALA A 77 -20.67 -7.95 -1.00
CA ALA A 77 -19.63 -8.23 -0.01
C ALA A 77 -20.15 -8.13 1.44
N GLU A 78 -21.00 -7.14 1.74
CA GLU A 78 -21.60 -7.00 3.07
C GLU A 78 -22.66 -8.08 3.36
N PHE A 79 -23.35 -8.60 2.34
CA PHE A 79 -24.23 -9.77 2.50
C PHE A 79 -23.44 -11.03 2.88
N VAL A 80 -22.25 -11.23 2.29
CA VAL A 80 -21.34 -12.34 2.64
C VAL A 80 -20.80 -12.16 4.06
N LYS A 81 -20.26 -10.98 4.38
CA LYS A 81 -19.80 -10.62 5.73
C LYS A 81 -20.88 -10.77 6.80
N GLY A 82 -22.12 -10.41 6.44
CA GLY A 82 -23.29 -10.50 7.31
C GLY A 82 -23.75 -11.93 7.56
N GLY A 83 -23.30 -12.91 6.77
CA GLY A 83 -23.72 -14.31 6.83
C GLY A 83 -25.05 -14.58 6.12
N PHE A 84 -25.62 -13.59 5.42
CA PHE A 84 -26.86 -13.78 4.66
C PHE A 84 -26.63 -14.61 3.40
N TRP A 85 -25.47 -14.44 2.77
CA TRP A 85 -25.04 -15.18 1.60
C TRP A 85 -23.78 -15.97 1.90
N SER A 86 -23.65 -17.15 1.29
CA SER A 86 -22.36 -17.83 1.22
C SER A 86 -21.49 -17.15 0.15
N VAL A 87 -20.17 -17.27 0.30
CA VAL A 87 -19.23 -16.70 -0.67
C VAL A 87 -19.32 -17.40 -2.04
N GLU A 88 -19.65 -18.69 -2.07
CA GLU A 88 -19.89 -19.46 -3.30
C GLU A 88 -21.07 -18.90 -4.08
N ARG A 89 -22.11 -18.49 -3.34
CA ARG A 89 -23.27 -17.87 -3.95
C ARG A 89 -22.94 -16.49 -4.51
N ALA A 90 -22.19 -15.67 -3.78
CA ALA A 90 -21.70 -14.39 -4.29
C ALA A 90 -20.86 -14.60 -5.57
N TRP A 91 -19.98 -15.60 -5.56
CA TRP A 91 -19.16 -15.97 -6.71
C TRP A 91 -19.97 -16.35 -7.96
N ALA A 92 -21.03 -17.13 -7.80
CA ALA A 92 -21.92 -17.50 -8.93
C ALA A 92 -22.54 -16.29 -9.64
N TYR A 93 -22.65 -15.14 -8.96
CA TYR A 93 -23.06 -13.88 -9.59
C TYR A 93 -21.90 -13.17 -10.29
N VAL A 94 -20.70 -13.19 -9.69
CA VAL A 94 -19.49 -12.67 -10.35
C VAL A 94 -19.27 -13.36 -11.69
N GLU A 95 -19.53 -14.66 -11.78
CA GLU A 95 -19.42 -15.44 -13.04
C GLU A 95 -20.40 -14.98 -14.14
N GLN A 96 -21.51 -14.34 -13.77
CA GLN A 96 -22.51 -13.83 -14.71
C GLN A 96 -22.23 -12.39 -15.14
N MET A 97 -21.31 -11.69 -14.47
CA MET A 97 -20.93 -10.33 -14.84
C MET A 97 -20.20 -10.32 -16.18
N GLN A 98 -20.53 -9.35 -17.03
CA GLN A 98 -19.87 -9.17 -18.32
C GLN A 98 -18.82 -8.06 -18.31
N GLU A 99 -18.93 -7.11 -17.37
CA GLU A 99 -18.02 -5.96 -17.29
C GLU A 99 -16.74 -6.32 -16.51
N PRO A 100 -15.55 -6.30 -17.15
CA PRO A 100 -14.30 -6.69 -16.49
C PRO A 100 -13.97 -5.86 -15.25
N GLN A 101 -14.38 -4.58 -15.25
CA GLN A 101 -14.15 -3.68 -14.13
C GLN A 101 -15.00 -4.08 -12.92
N LYS A 102 -16.26 -4.45 -13.12
CA LYS A 102 -17.15 -4.94 -12.04
C LYS A 102 -16.67 -6.30 -11.51
N ILE A 103 -16.16 -7.17 -12.38
CA ILE A 103 -15.53 -8.43 -11.96
C ILE A 103 -14.31 -8.14 -11.06
N ALA A 104 -13.44 -7.22 -11.47
CA ALA A 104 -12.27 -6.84 -10.68
C ALA A 104 -12.66 -6.31 -9.30
N GLU A 105 -13.66 -5.43 -9.24
CA GLU A 105 -14.20 -4.88 -7.99
C GLU A 105 -14.80 -5.97 -7.11
N ALA A 106 -15.56 -6.91 -7.70
CA ALA A 106 -16.18 -8.02 -6.98
C ALA A 106 -15.16 -8.98 -6.39
N ILE A 107 -14.12 -9.34 -7.16
CA ILE A 107 -13.03 -10.17 -6.65
C ILE A 107 -12.35 -9.49 -5.47
N GLN A 108 -12.07 -8.18 -5.57
CA GLN A 108 -11.40 -7.43 -4.50
C GLN A 108 -12.25 -7.33 -3.24
N ALA A 109 -13.56 -7.06 -3.38
CA ALA A 109 -14.47 -6.92 -2.25
C ALA A 109 -14.75 -8.25 -1.53
N LEU A 110 -14.65 -9.38 -2.25
CA LEU A 110 -14.90 -10.72 -1.70
C LEU A 110 -13.64 -11.46 -1.27
N ALA A 111 -12.44 -10.94 -1.59
CA ALA A 111 -11.17 -11.64 -1.46
C ALA A 111 -10.93 -12.29 -0.09
N THR A 112 -11.23 -11.56 0.99
CA THR A 112 -11.03 -12.01 2.38
C THR A 112 -11.94 -13.17 2.78
N TYR A 113 -13.02 -13.42 2.05
CA TYR A 113 -13.98 -14.49 2.32
C TYR A 113 -13.73 -15.74 1.46
N PHE A 114 -12.83 -15.70 0.48
CA PHE A 114 -12.64 -16.82 -0.43
C PHE A 114 -12.03 -18.04 0.26
N THR A 115 -12.70 -19.18 0.04
CA THR A 115 -12.15 -20.51 0.27
C THR A 115 -11.04 -20.83 -0.73
N GLN A 116 -10.17 -21.79 -0.43
CA GLN A 116 -9.05 -22.18 -1.32
C GLN A 116 -9.50 -22.49 -2.78
N PRO A 117 -10.61 -23.20 -3.04
CA PRO A 117 -11.10 -23.38 -4.42
C PRO A 117 -11.50 -22.07 -5.11
N LEU A 118 -12.21 -21.19 -4.39
CA LEU A 118 -12.65 -19.91 -4.95
C LEU A 118 -11.48 -18.97 -5.25
N ARG A 119 -10.39 -19.02 -4.47
CA ARG A 119 -9.18 -18.24 -4.76
C ARG A 119 -8.57 -18.60 -6.12
N LYS A 120 -8.56 -19.89 -6.47
CA LYS A 120 -8.08 -20.35 -7.78
C LYS A 120 -8.98 -19.85 -8.91
N MET A 121 -10.30 -19.91 -8.72
CA MET A 121 -11.27 -19.38 -9.69
C MET A 121 -11.16 -17.86 -9.84
N ALA A 122 -11.01 -17.13 -8.73
CA ALA A 122 -10.79 -15.70 -8.69
C ALA A 122 -9.51 -15.29 -9.41
N LEU A 123 -8.42 -16.04 -9.21
CA LEU A 123 -7.17 -15.81 -9.92
C LEU A 123 -7.33 -16.02 -11.44
N GLU A 124 -8.05 -17.05 -11.86
CA GLU A 124 -8.29 -17.31 -13.28
C GLU A 124 -9.17 -16.24 -13.92
N ALA A 125 -10.25 -15.84 -13.26
CA ALA A 125 -11.08 -14.73 -13.70
C ALA A 125 -10.28 -13.43 -13.80
N ALA A 126 -9.39 -13.17 -12.83
CA ALA A 126 -8.51 -12.02 -12.83
C ALA A 126 -7.52 -12.02 -14.00
N ARG A 127 -7.00 -13.18 -14.44
CA ARG A 127 -6.13 -13.29 -15.62
C ARG A 127 -6.79 -12.79 -16.91
N GLN A 128 -8.11 -12.98 -17.03
CA GLN A 128 -8.92 -12.60 -18.19
C GLN A 128 -9.27 -11.10 -18.23
N ILE A 129 -8.98 -10.34 -17.18
CA ILE A 129 -9.18 -8.89 -17.15
C ILE A 129 -8.22 -8.21 -18.14
N GLN A 130 -8.80 -7.49 -19.10
CA GLN A 130 -8.03 -6.79 -20.15
C GLN A 130 -7.24 -5.59 -19.63
N SER A 131 -7.81 -4.83 -18.70
CA SER A 131 -7.12 -3.71 -18.06
C SER A 131 -6.01 -4.23 -17.17
N GLU A 132 -4.76 -3.99 -17.55
CA GLU A 132 -3.59 -4.48 -16.81
C GLU A 132 -3.45 -3.87 -15.42
N SER A 133 -3.87 -2.61 -15.26
CA SER A 133 -3.90 -1.95 -13.96
C SER A 133 -4.97 -2.56 -13.05
N SER A 134 -6.17 -2.84 -13.58
CA SER A 134 -7.25 -3.52 -12.84
C SER A 134 -6.83 -4.95 -12.47
N ARG A 135 -6.22 -5.68 -13.41
CA ARG A 135 -5.67 -7.02 -13.18
C ARG A 135 -4.60 -7.04 -12.09
N ALA A 136 -3.66 -6.09 -12.14
CA ALA A 136 -2.64 -5.93 -11.10
C ALA A 136 -3.27 -5.60 -9.73
N SER A 137 -4.30 -4.74 -9.70
CA SER A 137 -5.02 -4.43 -8.46
C SER A 137 -5.65 -5.68 -7.82
N VAL A 138 -6.25 -6.53 -8.64
CA VAL A 138 -6.81 -7.80 -8.18
C VAL A 138 -5.72 -8.73 -7.66
N PHE A 139 -4.61 -8.92 -8.39
CA PHE A 139 -3.51 -9.78 -7.93
C PHE A 139 -2.88 -9.28 -6.62
N ARG A 140 -2.75 -7.95 -6.45
CA ARG A 140 -2.28 -7.36 -5.19
C ARG A 140 -3.22 -7.69 -4.04
N THR A 141 -4.53 -7.57 -4.26
CA THR A 141 -5.53 -7.90 -3.24
C THR A 141 -5.49 -9.39 -2.89
N LEU A 142 -5.39 -10.27 -3.90
CA LEU A 142 -5.24 -11.71 -3.70
C LEU A 142 -3.91 -12.11 -3.05
N ALA A 143 -2.86 -11.29 -3.16
CA ALA A 143 -1.59 -11.53 -2.46
C ALA A 143 -1.69 -11.21 -0.96
N GLN A 144 -2.55 -10.28 -0.58
CA GLN A 144 -2.67 -9.79 0.80
C GLN A 144 -3.62 -10.62 1.67
N ILE A 145 -4.30 -11.63 1.12
CA ILE A 145 -5.13 -12.56 1.89
C ILE A 145 -4.25 -13.65 2.52
N ASP A 146 -4.68 -14.16 3.67
CA ASP A 146 -3.98 -15.25 4.35
C ASP A 146 -3.91 -16.51 3.46
N GLN A 147 -2.75 -17.17 3.45
CA GLN A 147 -2.43 -18.34 2.61
C GLN A 147 -2.56 -18.08 1.10
N ALA A 148 -2.12 -16.91 0.63
CA ALA A 148 -2.00 -16.65 -0.81
C ALA A 148 -1.01 -17.62 -1.48
N ASP A 149 -1.36 -18.14 -2.66
CA ASP A 149 -0.47 -18.99 -3.46
C ASP A 149 0.53 -18.09 -4.19
N PHE A 150 1.70 -17.91 -3.58
CA PHE A 150 2.79 -17.08 -4.10
C PHE A 150 3.17 -17.48 -5.53
N ALA A 151 3.32 -18.77 -5.82
CA ALA A 151 3.82 -19.25 -7.10
C ALA A 151 2.82 -18.93 -8.23
N GLN A 152 1.53 -19.17 -7.99
CA GLN A 152 0.50 -18.87 -8.98
C GLN A 152 0.31 -17.37 -9.22
N LEU A 153 0.41 -16.56 -8.17
CA LEU A 153 0.32 -15.09 -8.28
C LEU A 153 1.54 -14.50 -8.97
N LEU A 154 2.74 -14.99 -8.66
CA LEU A 154 3.96 -14.57 -9.33
C LEU A 154 3.89 -14.88 -10.84
N GLU A 155 3.45 -16.09 -11.19
CA GLU A 155 3.31 -16.47 -12.60
C GLU A 155 2.25 -15.63 -13.31
N ALA A 156 1.10 -15.39 -12.68
CA ALA A 156 0.08 -14.52 -13.23
C ALA A 156 0.58 -13.08 -13.41
N ALA A 157 1.35 -12.56 -12.45
CA ALA A 157 1.93 -11.23 -12.50
C ALA A 157 2.99 -11.08 -13.60
N ARG A 158 3.77 -12.13 -13.90
CA ARG A 158 4.74 -12.13 -15.01
C ARG A 158 4.10 -11.86 -16.38
N GLN A 159 2.85 -12.29 -16.56
CA GLN A 159 2.08 -12.12 -17.79
C GLN A 159 1.54 -10.69 -18.00
N ILE A 160 1.70 -9.79 -17.01
CA ILE A 160 1.38 -8.37 -17.15
C ILE A 160 2.46 -7.68 -17.99
N GLN A 161 2.05 -6.98 -19.05
CA GLN A 161 2.93 -6.24 -19.97
C GLN A 161 3.34 -4.88 -19.38
N SER A 162 2.39 -4.17 -18.76
CA SER A 162 2.65 -2.93 -18.04
C SER A 162 3.62 -3.18 -16.90
N GLU A 163 4.85 -2.71 -17.09
CA GLU A 163 5.95 -2.96 -16.16
C GLU A 163 5.73 -2.33 -14.79
N SER A 164 5.09 -1.16 -14.75
CA SER A 164 4.68 -0.50 -13.50
C SER A 164 3.62 -1.32 -12.76
N SER A 165 2.62 -1.84 -13.49
CA SER A 165 1.59 -2.71 -12.93
C SER A 165 2.20 -4.01 -12.42
N ARG A 166 3.08 -4.66 -13.20
CA ARG A 166 3.81 -5.86 -12.81
C ARG A 166 4.68 -5.65 -11.57
N ALA A 167 5.46 -4.56 -11.54
CA ALA A 167 6.26 -4.18 -10.38
C ALA A 167 5.42 -3.97 -9.12
N SER A 168 4.23 -3.38 -9.25
CA SER A 168 3.34 -3.18 -8.11
C SER A 168 2.87 -4.50 -7.50
N VAL A 169 2.62 -5.54 -8.32
CA VAL A 169 2.29 -6.88 -7.83
C VAL A 169 3.50 -7.54 -7.17
N PHE A 170 4.68 -7.48 -7.79
CA PHE A 170 5.92 -8.04 -7.21
C PHE A 170 6.28 -7.38 -5.87
N SER A 171 6.10 -6.07 -5.75
CA SER A 171 6.32 -5.35 -4.49
C SER A 171 5.34 -5.81 -3.40
N THR A 172 4.07 -6.07 -3.77
CA THR A 172 3.08 -6.60 -2.81
C THR A 172 3.42 -8.05 -2.42
N LEU A 173 3.84 -8.88 -3.37
CA LEU A 173 4.30 -10.25 -3.11
C LEU A 173 5.55 -10.28 -2.21
N ALA A 174 6.41 -9.27 -2.27
CA ALA A 174 7.57 -9.16 -1.37
C ALA A 174 7.17 -8.89 0.10
N GLN A 175 5.91 -8.57 0.39
CA GLN A 175 5.45 -8.24 1.73
C GLN A 175 4.64 -9.37 2.38
N ILE A 176 4.49 -10.51 1.71
CA ILE A 176 3.74 -11.66 2.25
C ILE A 176 4.69 -12.62 2.98
N ASP A 177 4.21 -13.28 4.03
CA ASP A 177 5.04 -14.13 4.91
C ASP A 177 5.73 -15.30 4.21
N GLN A 178 5.13 -15.83 3.13
CA GLN A 178 5.66 -16.99 2.37
C GLN A 178 6.31 -16.59 1.04
N ALA A 179 6.80 -15.36 0.92
CA ALA A 179 7.44 -14.88 -0.29
C ALA A 179 8.74 -15.66 -0.59
N ASP A 180 8.85 -16.23 -1.80
CA ASP A 180 10.16 -16.66 -2.33
C ASP A 180 10.86 -15.44 -2.93
N PHE A 181 11.67 -14.79 -2.10
CA PHE A 181 12.41 -13.60 -2.49
C PHE A 181 13.41 -13.85 -3.62
N ALA A 182 13.95 -15.06 -3.77
CA ALA A 182 14.86 -15.38 -4.87
C ALA A 182 14.13 -15.35 -6.22
N GLN A 183 12.93 -15.97 -6.29
CA GLN A 183 12.10 -15.92 -7.48
C GLN A 183 11.58 -14.50 -7.80
N LEU A 184 11.22 -13.73 -6.77
CA LEU A 184 10.84 -12.32 -6.96
C LEU A 184 11.99 -11.48 -7.49
N LEU A 185 13.20 -11.68 -6.97
CA LEU A 185 14.39 -10.97 -7.42
C LEU A 185 14.69 -11.28 -8.90
N GLU A 186 14.61 -12.55 -9.29
CA GLU A 186 14.77 -12.95 -10.69
C GLU A 186 13.71 -12.31 -11.58
N ALA A 187 12.43 -12.35 -11.18
CA ALA A 187 11.34 -11.72 -11.92
C ALA A 187 11.51 -10.19 -12.02
N ALA A 188 11.95 -9.54 -10.94
CA ALA A 188 12.22 -8.11 -10.92
C ALA A 188 13.36 -7.71 -11.86
N ARG A 189 14.40 -8.54 -12.01
CA ARG A 189 15.50 -8.32 -12.97
C ARG A 189 15.02 -8.27 -14.42
N GLN A 190 13.94 -8.98 -14.76
CA GLN A 190 13.36 -8.99 -16.11
C GLN A 190 12.55 -7.72 -16.44
N ILE A 191 12.32 -6.83 -15.46
CA ILE A 191 11.67 -5.54 -15.69
C ILE A 191 12.67 -4.58 -16.37
N GLN A 192 12.29 -4.02 -17.51
CA GLN A 192 13.08 -3.07 -18.30
C GLN A 192 12.97 -1.65 -17.75
N SER A 193 11.77 -1.22 -17.37
CA SER A 193 11.49 0.06 -16.71
C SER A 193 12.27 0.13 -15.41
N GLU A 194 13.30 0.96 -15.41
CA GLU A 194 14.22 1.02 -14.27
C GLU A 194 13.55 1.54 -13.01
N SER A 195 12.58 2.46 -13.15
CA SER A 195 11.78 2.96 -12.03
C SER A 195 10.85 1.89 -11.45
N SER A 196 10.30 1.02 -12.30
CA SER A 196 9.47 -0.11 -11.88
C SER A 196 10.31 -1.22 -11.25
N ARG A 197 11.49 -1.49 -11.81
CA ARG A 197 12.44 -2.44 -11.24
C ARG A 197 12.98 -1.98 -9.88
N ALA A 198 13.29 -0.68 -9.78
CA ALA A 198 13.72 0.01 -8.58
C ALA A 198 12.74 -0.14 -7.40
N SER A 199 11.44 -0.02 -7.65
CA SER A 199 10.43 -0.13 -6.60
C SER A 199 10.37 -1.54 -6.00
N VAL A 200 10.51 -2.58 -6.84
CA VAL A 200 10.55 -3.96 -6.35
C VAL A 200 11.79 -4.21 -5.49
N PHE A 201 12.98 -3.83 -5.96
CA PHE A 201 14.21 -4.00 -5.17
C PHE A 201 14.19 -3.24 -3.85
N SER A 202 13.62 -2.02 -3.85
CA SER A 202 13.45 -1.24 -2.62
C SER A 202 12.58 -1.99 -1.62
N THR A 203 11.49 -2.60 -2.10
CA THR A 203 10.57 -3.36 -1.25
C THR A 203 11.22 -4.63 -0.72
N LEU A 204 11.94 -5.38 -1.56
CA LEU A 204 12.67 -6.58 -1.15
C LEU A 204 13.68 -6.29 -0.02
N ALA A 205 14.43 -5.20 -0.14
CA ALA A 205 15.41 -4.79 0.88
C ALA A 205 14.77 -4.26 2.18
N GLN A 206 13.50 -3.85 2.13
CA GLN A 206 12.73 -3.53 3.32
C GLN A 206 12.20 -4.79 3.99
N SER A 207 11.81 -5.81 3.22
CA SER A 207 11.27 -7.05 3.75
C SER A 207 12.33 -7.96 4.38
N ASP A 208 13.50 -8.10 3.74
CA ASP A 208 14.58 -8.95 4.25
C ASP A 208 15.97 -8.32 4.02
N GLN A 209 16.71 -8.19 5.12
CA GLN A 209 18.07 -7.65 5.15
C GLN A 209 19.05 -8.42 4.26
N ALA A 210 18.78 -9.70 3.99
CA ALA A 210 19.63 -10.55 3.14
C ALA A 210 19.75 -10.00 1.72
N TYR A 211 18.69 -9.35 1.20
CA TYR A 211 18.62 -8.83 -0.17
C TYR A 211 19.06 -7.37 -0.30
N PHE A 212 19.57 -6.79 0.78
CA PHE A 212 20.02 -5.40 0.78
C PHE A 212 21.17 -5.16 -0.21
N THR A 213 22.13 -6.08 -0.26
CA THR A 213 23.32 -5.95 -1.12
C THR A 213 22.91 -5.96 -2.58
N GLU A 214 22.06 -6.91 -2.96
CA GLU A 214 21.52 -7.08 -4.30
C GLU A 214 20.67 -5.87 -4.70
N ALA A 215 19.83 -5.35 -3.80
CA ALA A 215 19.03 -4.15 -4.06
C ALA A 215 19.93 -2.92 -4.27
N LEU A 216 20.99 -2.76 -3.47
CA LEU A 216 21.95 -1.67 -3.63
C LEU A 216 22.74 -1.78 -4.94
N GLU A 217 23.16 -2.98 -5.33
CA GLU A 217 23.84 -3.23 -6.60
C GLU A 217 22.92 -2.95 -7.78
N ALA A 218 21.71 -3.47 -7.75
CA ALA A 218 20.75 -3.26 -8.81
C ALA A 218 20.32 -1.78 -8.91
N ALA A 219 20.23 -1.07 -7.78
CA ALA A 219 20.02 0.37 -7.76
C ALA A 219 21.15 1.14 -8.45
N ARG A 220 22.42 0.72 -8.29
CA ARG A 220 23.56 1.33 -8.98
C ARG A 220 23.45 1.21 -10.50
N GLN A 221 22.86 0.13 -11.00
CA GLN A 221 22.68 -0.14 -12.43
C GLN A 221 21.51 0.63 -13.07
N ILE A 222 20.71 1.36 -12.29
CA ILE A 222 19.67 2.24 -12.82
C ILE A 222 20.34 3.43 -13.53
N GLN A 223 20.02 3.64 -14.81
CA GLN A 223 20.44 4.78 -15.63
C GLN A 223 19.74 6.08 -15.20
N SER A 224 18.44 6.03 -14.92
CA SER A 224 17.65 7.16 -14.42
C SER A 224 18.12 7.59 -13.04
N GLU A 225 18.85 8.71 -12.98
CA GLU A 225 19.45 9.16 -11.73
C GLU A 225 18.41 9.51 -10.64
N SER A 226 17.26 10.06 -11.03
CA SER A 226 16.15 10.31 -10.11
C SER A 226 15.59 9.02 -9.50
N SER A 227 15.41 7.98 -10.33
CA SER A 227 14.94 6.67 -9.88
C SER A 227 15.98 6.01 -8.97
N ARG A 228 17.26 6.06 -9.34
CA ARG A 228 18.38 5.56 -8.53
C ARG A 228 18.46 6.23 -7.16
N ALA A 229 18.34 7.55 -7.14
CA ALA A 229 18.33 8.33 -5.91
C ALA A 229 17.13 7.99 -5.01
N SER A 230 15.96 7.74 -5.61
CA SER A 230 14.79 7.28 -4.88
C SER A 230 15.05 5.96 -4.16
N VAL A 231 15.67 4.97 -4.83
CA VAL A 231 16.03 3.70 -4.19
C VAL A 231 17.05 3.92 -3.08
N PHE A 232 18.10 4.72 -3.30
CA PHE A 232 19.08 4.99 -2.26
C PHE A 232 18.46 5.66 -1.03
N ARG A 233 17.50 6.58 -1.20
CA ARG A 233 16.75 7.17 -0.10
C ARG A 233 16.00 6.09 0.69
N THR A 234 15.26 5.23 0.00
CA THR A 234 14.51 4.14 0.62
C THR A 234 15.41 3.16 1.36
N LEU A 235 16.55 2.79 0.77
CA LEU A 235 17.54 1.92 1.40
C LEU A 235 18.19 2.56 2.63
N ALA A 236 18.46 3.88 2.61
CA ALA A 236 18.99 4.59 3.76
C ALA A 236 17.98 4.66 4.93
N GLN A 237 16.69 4.73 4.61
CA GLN A 237 15.58 4.80 5.57
C GLN A 237 15.07 3.43 6.03
N SER A 238 15.56 2.34 5.45
CA SER A 238 15.15 0.98 5.84
C SER A 238 15.55 0.67 7.27
N SER A 239 14.60 0.22 8.09
CA SER A 239 14.84 -0.26 9.45
C SER A 239 15.63 -1.57 9.47
N ASN A 240 15.48 -2.40 8.42
CA ASN A 240 16.10 -3.72 8.29
C ASN A 240 17.50 -3.66 7.65
N CYS A 241 18.20 -2.53 7.79
CA CYS A 241 19.49 -2.31 7.17
C CYS A 241 20.62 -2.92 8.04
N PRO A 242 21.45 -3.86 7.52
CA PRO A 242 22.58 -4.45 8.27
C PRO A 242 23.57 -3.42 8.82
N LYS A 243 24.33 -3.72 9.88
CA LYS A 243 25.25 -2.72 10.52
C LYS A 243 26.18 -1.95 9.54
N ASP A 244 26.63 -2.60 8.46
CA ASP A 244 27.55 -2.02 7.48
C ASP A 244 26.87 -1.50 6.20
N CYS A 245 25.54 -1.52 6.14
CA CYS A 245 24.78 -1.14 4.95
C CYS A 245 24.82 0.39 4.72
N ARG A 246 24.65 1.18 5.79
CA ARG A 246 24.37 2.60 5.70
C ARG A 246 25.54 3.33 5.05
N PRO A 247 26.80 3.17 5.51
CA PRO A 247 27.96 3.79 4.84
C PRO A 247 28.03 3.48 3.34
N LYS A 248 27.68 2.26 2.91
CA LYS A 248 27.67 1.86 1.50
C LYS A 248 26.59 2.57 0.69
N VAL A 249 25.42 2.81 1.28
CA VAL A 249 24.36 3.64 0.64
C VAL A 249 24.81 5.07 0.51
N TYR A 250 25.37 5.68 1.56
CA TYR A 250 25.85 7.06 1.48
C TYR A 250 26.96 7.23 0.45
N GLN A 251 27.91 6.30 0.38
CA GLN A 251 28.91 6.30 -0.70
C GLN A 251 28.26 6.20 -2.09
N ALA A 252 27.18 5.45 -2.24
CA ALA A 252 26.45 5.38 -3.50
C ALA A 252 25.69 6.69 -3.81
N ILE A 253 25.10 7.34 -2.80
CA ILE A 253 24.48 8.67 -2.91
C ILE A 253 25.52 9.70 -3.35
N LEU A 254 26.72 9.70 -2.76
CA LEU A 254 27.77 10.66 -3.12
C LEU A 254 28.24 10.53 -4.57
N LYS A 255 28.12 9.33 -5.15
CA LYS A 255 28.45 9.03 -6.56
C LYS A 255 27.38 9.48 -7.56
N LEU A 256 26.22 9.97 -7.11
CA LEU A 256 25.21 10.58 -7.96
C LEU A 256 25.80 11.81 -8.68
N THR A 257 25.55 11.94 -9.99
CA THR A 257 26.16 12.95 -10.87
C THR A 257 25.40 14.28 -10.89
N HIS A 258 24.07 14.24 -10.91
CA HIS A 258 23.18 15.37 -10.83
C HIS A 258 23.18 15.96 -9.42
N ARG A 259 23.88 17.10 -9.26
CA ARG A 259 24.12 17.73 -7.97
C ARG A 259 22.84 17.97 -7.14
N PRO A 260 21.75 18.55 -7.69
CA PRO A 260 20.54 18.78 -6.88
C PRO A 260 19.95 17.48 -6.32
N THR A 261 19.91 16.42 -7.13
CA THR A 261 19.39 15.11 -6.71
C THR A 261 20.29 14.48 -5.64
N ARG A 262 21.61 14.53 -5.82
CA ARG A 262 22.58 14.04 -4.83
C ARG A 262 22.39 14.72 -3.48
N VAL A 263 22.38 16.06 -3.48
CA VAL A 263 22.34 16.87 -2.26
C VAL A 263 21.01 16.72 -1.53
N LYS A 264 19.90 16.66 -2.29
CA LYS A 264 18.57 16.39 -1.71
C LYS A 264 18.51 15.01 -1.06
N THR A 265 19.00 13.99 -1.77
CA THR A 265 18.98 12.59 -1.29
C THR A 265 19.87 12.39 -0.06
N LEU A 266 21.05 13.03 -0.03
CA LEU A 266 21.94 13.05 1.13
C LEU A 266 21.22 13.65 2.35
N SER A 267 20.68 14.85 2.21
CA SER A 267 19.94 15.60 3.24
C SER A 267 18.75 14.77 3.79
N ASP A 268 17.92 14.22 2.92
CA ASP A 268 16.75 13.39 3.31
C ASP A 268 17.12 12.12 4.08
N SER A 269 18.40 11.73 4.05
CA SER A 269 18.89 10.51 4.69
C SER A 269 19.67 10.79 5.98
N LEU A 270 20.13 12.02 6.24
CA LEU A 270 21.10 12.35 7.30
C LEU A 270 20.75 11.79 8.69
N GLU A 271 19.47 11.81 9.07
CA GLU A 271 18.97 11.32 10.36
C GLU A 271 19.30 9.83 10.61
N GLN A 272 19.51 9.06 9.54
CA GLN A 272 19.77 7.63 9.63
C GLN A 272 21.27 7.29 9.79
N LEU A 273 22.16 8.29 9.73
CA LEU A 273 23.59 8.09 9.93
C LEU A 273 23.94 7.80 11.40
N PRO A 274 24.99 7.00 11.66
CA PRO A 274 25.56 6.89 12.99
C PRO A 274 26.39 8.16 13.32
N LEU A 275 25.69 9.28 13.52
CA LEU A 275 26.30 10.61 13.66
C LEU A 275 27.22 10.72 14.89
N THR A 276 26.93 9.99 15.97
CA THR A 276 27.74 9.97 17.21
C THR A 276 29.03 9.19 17.10
N THR A 277 29.26 8.47 16.00
CA THR A 277 30.49 7.71 15.73
C THR A 277 31.01 7.99 14.32
N LEU A 278 30.67 9.16 13.77
CA LEU A 278 30.96 9.49 12.38
C LEU A 278 32.45 9.80 12.18
N PRO A 279 33.17 9.08 11.28
CA PRO A 279 34.55 9.41 10.97
C PRO A 279 34.69 10.80 10.34
N TYR A 280 35.79 11.50 10.60
CA TYR A 280 36.02 12.84 10.06
C TYR A 280 36.05 12.90 8.52
N ASP A 281 36.53 11.83 7.86
CA ASP A 281 36.50 11.77 6.40
C ASP A 281 35.07 11.72 5.85
N ASN A 282 34.17 11.02 6.53
CA ASN A 282 32.75 11.00 6.18
C ASN A 282 32.12 12.38 6.40
N TRP A 283 32.42 13.05 7.52
CA TRP A 283 31.98 14.43 7.77
C TRP A 283 32.31 15.37 6.61
N LYS A 284 33.58 15.40 6.17
CA LYS A 284 33.99 16.21 5.01
C LYS A 284 33.18 15.85 3.77
N SER A 285 33.05 14.54 3.50
CA SER A 285 32.34 14.06 2.32
C SER A 285 30.85 14.44 2.30
N TYR A 286 30.23 14.69 3.46
CA TYR A 286 28.83 15.10 3.59
C TYR A 286 28.69 16.62 3.58
N LEU A 287 29.57 17.34 4.27
CA LEU A 287 29.51 18.80 4.37
C LEU A 287 29.72 19.48 3.01
N HIS A 288 30.64 18.97 2.19
CA HIS A 288 30.93 19.57 0.88
C HIS A 288 29.71 19.65 -0.05
N PRO A 289 28.96 18.56 -0.31
CA PRO A 289 27.72 18.65 -1.08
C PRO A 289 26.63 19.50 -0.40
N LEU A 290 26.52 19.47 0.93
CA LEU A 290 25.47 20.24 1.64
C LEU A 290 25.70 21.75 1.55
N ALA A 291 26.96 22.20 1.41
CA ALA A 291 27.30 23.60 1.21
C ALA A 291 26.70 24.21 -0.08
N ASP A 292 26.32 23.39 -1.07
CA ASP A 292 25.65 23.84 -2.29
C ASP A 292 24.16 24.18 -2.08
N ARG A 293 23.61 23.92 -0.88
CA ARG A 293 22.20 24.20 -0.57
C ARG A 293 21.98 25.66 -0.25
N LYS A 294 20.71 26.08 -0.32
CA LYS A 294 20.31 27.39 0.19
C LYS A 294 20.62 27.47 1.69
N ARG A 295 20.99 28.66 2.15
CA ARG A 295 21.34 28.93 3.56
C ARG A 295 20.31 28.35 4.53
N ALA A 296 19.01 28.55 4.28
CA ALA A 296 17.94 28.02 5.12
C ALA A 296 17.94 26.49 5.22
N ASP A 297 18.16 25.80 4.10
CA ASP A 297 18.17 24.34 4.06
C ASP A 297 19.43 23.78 4.75
N LEU A 298 20.60 24.38 4.47
CA LEU A 298 21.87 23.99 5.12
C LEU A 298 21.79 24.16 6.64
N MET A 299 21.10 25.19 7.14
CA MET A 299 20.87 25.34 8.58
C MET A 299 20.07 24.17 9.15
N GLY A 300 19.03 23.70 8.45
CA GLY A 300 18.31 22.48 8.84
C GLY A 300 19.22 21.26 8.87
N ASP A 301 20.04 21.08 7.83
CA ASP A 301 20.98 19.95 7.77
C ASP A 301 22.03 20.00 8.90
N LEU A 302 22.54 21.17 9.25
CA LEU A 302 23.48 21.35 10.37
C LEU A 302 22.86 21.01 11.71
N VAL A 303 21.57 21.29 11.91
CA VAL A 303 20.83 20.86 13.11
C VAL A 303 20.76 19.34 13.16
N THR A 304 20.41 18.67 12.06
CA THR A 304 20.42 17.20 11.99
C THR A 304 21.81 16.64 12.28
N LEU A 305 22.87 17.31 11.82
CA LEU A 305 24.27 16.93 12.04
C LEU A 305 24.80 17.27 13.45
N TYR A 306 24.01 17.86 14.35
CA TYR A 306 24.42 18.22 15.71
C TYR A 306 25.18 17.10 16.45
N PRO A 307 24.73 15.82 16.45
CA PRO A 307 25.46 14.76 17.14
C PRO A 307 26.87 14.52 16.57
N ALA A 308 27.05 14.70 15.25
CA ALA A 308 28.36 14.57 14.61
C ALA A 308 29.26 15.78 14.91
N ILE A 309 28.70 16.98 14.97
CA ILE A 309 29.42 18.21 15.36
C ILE A 309 29.98 18.05 16.78
N CYS A 310 29.16 17.61 17.73
CA CYS A 310 29.60 17.36 19.10
C CYS A 310 30.62 16.21 19.19
N HIS A 311 30.42 15.14 18.43
CA HIS A 311 31.36 14.01 18.40
C HIS A 311 32.75 14.42 17.89
N LEU A 312 32.81 15.21 16.81
CA LEU A 312 34.07 15.56 16.13
C LEU A 312 34.77 16.78 16.74
N GLY A 313 34.00 17.77 17.20
CA GLY A 313 34.53 19.06 17.66
C GLY A 313 34.32 19.35 19.15
N GLY A 314 33.63 18.47 19.89
CA GLY A 314 33.28 18.67 21.29
C GLY A 314 32.10 19.63 21.51
N GLU A 315 31.71 19.85 22.77
CA GLU A 315 30.56 20.69 23.13
C GLU A 315 30.68 22.15 22.65
N GLY A 316 31.90 22.68 22.58
CA GLY A 316 32.16 24.05 22.13
C GLY A 316 31.97 24.27 20.63
N ALA A 317 32.05 23.21 19.81
CA ALA A 317 31.99 23.34 18.36
C ALA A 317 30.64 23.87 17.86
N MET A 318 29.53 23.48 18.50
CA MET A 318 28.21 23.98 18.11
C MET A 318 28.08 25.48 18.39
N ARG A 319 28.60 25.96 19.53
CA ARG A 319 28.64 27.39 19.83
C ARG A 319 29.49 28.15 18.82
N GLY A 320 30.66 27.62 18.48
CA GLY A 320 31.53 28.19 17.45
C GLY A 320 30.85 28.28 16.07
N ILE A 321 30.08 27.26 15.68
CA ILE A 321 29.30 27.29 14.43
C ILE A 321 28.21 28.37 14.49
N VAL A 322 27.47 28.50 15.60
CA VAL A 322 26.43 29.53 15.76
C VAL A 322 27.04 30.94 15.70
N ASP A 323 28.15 31.17 16.39
CA ASP A 323 28.87 32.45 16.37
C ASP A 323 29.32 32.80 14.94
N GLU A 324 29.83 31.80 14.19
CA GLU A 324 30.25 32.01 12.81
C GLU A 324 29.07 32.21 11.86
N MET A 325 27.95 31.54 12.09
CA MET A 325 26.71 31.78 11.35
C MET A 325 26.24 33.22 11.54
N GLN A 326 26.25 33.75 12.76
CA GLN A 326 25.89 35.16 13.03
C GLN A 326 26.84 36.13 12.32
N ARG A 327 28.15 35.86 12.39
CA ARG A 327 29.17 36.67 11.71
C ARG A 327 28.98 36.68 10.19
N ILE A 328 28.76 35.51 9.58
CA ILE A 328 28.54 35.37 8.13
C ILE A 328 27.24 36.06 7.70
N CYS A 329 26.14 35.92 8.47
CA CYS A 329 24.89 36.62 8.19
C CYS A 329 25.04 38.15 8.26
N GLY A 330 25.92 38.66 9.14
CA GLY A 330 26.25 40.09 9.20
C GLY A 330 27.11 40.57 8.03
N GLN A 331 27.96 39.71 7.47
CA GLN A 331 28.84 40.04 6.33
C GLN A 331 28.10 39.99 4.98
N TRP A 332 27.13 39.08 4.83
CA TRP A 332 26.32 38.90 3.63
C TRP A 332 24.85 38.66 4.00
N PRO A 333 24.07 39.74 4.20
CA PRO A 333 22.66 39.66 4.61
C PRO A 333 21.78 38.88 3.64
#